data_AF-D9QEL6-F1
#
_entry.id   AF-D9QEL6-F1
#
_cell.length_a   1.000
_cell.length_b   1.000
_cell.length_c   1.000
_cell.angle_alpha   90.00
_cell.angle_beta   90.00
_cell.angle_gamma   90.00
#
_symmetry.space_group_name_H-M   'P 1'
#
loop_
_entity.id
_entity.type
_entity.pdbx_description
1 polymer ?
#
loop_
_entity_poly.entity_id
_entity_poly.type
_entity_poly.pdbx_seq_one_letter_code
_entity_poly.pdbx_strand_id
1 'polypeptide(L)'
;MVKISPLDNPHDIGRKESKIPSGIQYIGLSLFVIAVAISGVYSLTEHWRRATFVLGTALLWLAVLRLTCDSKVLGVLSIRSRAFDVMYASAVGGAMVFLSYSIDSLGS
;
A
#
# COMPACT_ATOMS: atom_id res chain seq x y z
N MET A 1 16.44 -20.31 19.38
CA MET A 1 16.52 -18.84 19.28
C MET A 1 16.23 -18.46 17.83
N VAL A 2 15.08 -17.85 17.55
CA VAL A 2 14.74 -17.41 16.18
C VAL A 2 15.66 -16.23 15.85
N LYS A 3 16.41 -16.34 14.75
CA LYS A 3 17.33 -15.29 14.30
C LYS A 3 16.49 -14.21 13.60
N ILE A 4 16.24 -13.09 14.27
CA ILE A 4 15.46 -11.97 13.76
C ILE A 4 16.40 -11.06 12.97
N SER A 5 16.10 -10.81 11.69
CA SER A 5 16.77 -9.79 10.88
C SER A 5 16.33 -8.40 11.36
N PRO A 6 17.17 -7.34 11.28
CA PRO A 6 16.74 -5.97 11.60
C PRO A 6 15.52 -5.48 10.82
N LEU A 7 15.23 -6.10 9.67
CA LEU A 7 14.08 -5.78 8.82
C LEU A 7 12.84 -6.64 9.09
N ASP A 8 12.94 -7.62 9.99
CA ASP A 8 11.80 -8.48 10.33
C ASP A 8 10.86 -7.73 11.27
N ASN A 9 9.56 -7.78 10.95
CA ASN A 9 8.54 -7.16 11.78
C ASN A 9 8.28 -7.99 13.05
N PRO A 10 8.51 -7.44 14.26
CA PRO A 10 8.32 -8.17 15.52
C PRO A 10 6.85 -8.56 15.78
N HIS A 11 5.89 -7.88 15.15
CA HIS A 11 4.46 -8.21 15.28
C HIS A 11 4.01 -9.41 14.44
N ASP A 12 4.90 -9.98 13.63
CA ASP A 12 4.61 -11.12 12.77
C ASP A 12 5.25 -12.44 13.23
N ILE A 13 5.85 -12.44 14.43
CA ILE A 13 6.39 -13.64 15.08
C ILE A 13 5.28 -14.68 15.25
N GLY A 14 5.48 -15.88 14.70
CA GLY A 14 4.52 -17.00 14.78
C GLY A 14 3.38 -16.95 13.78
N ARG A 15 3.35 -15.96 12.87
CA ARG A 15 2.35 -15.90 11.80
C ARG A 15 2.69 -16.91 10.69
N LYS A 16 1.68 -17.56 10.11
CA LYS A 16 1.84 -18.48 8.99
C LYS A 16 2.25 -17.72 7.72
N GLU A 17 3.23 -18.26 7.00
CA GLU A 17 3.66 -17.73 5.70
C GLU A 17 2.52 -17.77 4.67
N SER A 18 2.53 -16.82 3.75
CA SER A 18 1.55 -16.73 2.68
C SER A 18 1.61 -17.96 1.78
N LYS A 19 0.44 -18.35 1.26
CA LYS A 19 0.33 -19.40 0.24
C LYS A 19 0.70 -18.88 -1.16
N ILE A 20 0.86 -17.56 -1.31
CA ILE A 20 1.12 -16.93 -2.60
C ILE A 20 2.63 -17.00 -2.91
N PRO A 21 3.03 -17.48 -4.09
CA PRO A 21 4.43 -17.48 -4.52
C PRO A 21 5.06 -16.09 -4.41
N SER A 22 6.30 -16.02 -3.93
CA SER A 22 7.03 -14.76 -3.73
C SER A 22 7.10 -13.90 -4.99
N GLY A 23 7.24 -14.49 -6.18
CA GLY A 23 7.22 -13.74 -7.45
C GLY A 23 5.94 -12.93 -7.67
N ILE A 24 4.78 -13.49 -7.32
CA ILE A 24 3.49 -12.78 -7.43
C ILE A 24 3.40 -11.66 -6.39
N GLN A 25 3.94 -11.89 -5.20
CA GLN A 25 4.01 -10.85 -4.16
C GLN A 25 4.85 -9.65 -4.63
N TYR A 26 6.01 -9.88 -5.25
CA TYR A 26 6.85 -8.83 -5.82
C TYR A 26 6.19 -8.11 -7.01
N ILE A 27 5.43 -8.81 -7.85
CA ILE A 27 4.64 -8.17 -8.91
C ILE A 27 3.60 -7.23 -8.29
N GLY A 28 2.87 -7.71 -7.28
CA GLY A 28 1.89 -6.89 -6.55
C GLY A 28 2.52 -5.64 -5.92
N LEU A 29 3.68 -5.80 -5.29
CA LEU A 29 4.47 -4.70 -4.73
C LEU A 29 4.97 -3.73 -5.81
N SER A 30 5.41 -4.25 -6.97
CA SER A 30 5.86 -3.41 -8.09
C SER A 30 4.72 -2.58 -8.64
N LEU A 31 3.51 -3.15 -8.76
CA LEU A 31 2.31 -2.40 -9.14
C LEU A 31 1.98 -1.28 -8.16
N PHE A 32 2.15 -1.51 -6.86
CA PHE A 32 2.00 -0.47 -5.85
C PHE A 32 2.98 0.69 -6.09
N VAL A 33 4.28 0.39 -6.26
CA VAL A 33 5.31 1.41 -6.50
C VAL A 33 5.04 2.19 -7.78
N ILE A 34 4.64 1.51 -8.87
CA ILE A 34 4.28 2.15 -10.14
C ILE A 34 3.08 3.09 -9.95
N ALA A 35 2.04 2.67 -9.22
CA ALA A 35 0.88 3.52 -8.94
C ALA A 35 1.26 4.78 -8.15
N VAL A 36 2.14 4.66 -7.15
CA VAL A 36 2.67 5.82 -6.40
C VAL A 36 3.45 6.75 -7.33
N ALA A 37 4.29 6.21 -8.22
CA ALA A 37 5.02 7.02 -9.19
C ALA A 37 4.09 7.76 -10.16
N ILE A 38 3.05 7.10 -10.67
CA ILE A 38 2.02 7.72 -11.54
C ILE A 38 1.30 8.84 -10.78
N SER A 39 0.93 8.62 -9.51
CA SER A 39 0.36 9.68 -8.68
C SER A 39 1.31 10.87 -8.56
N GLY A 40 2.60 10.63 -8.35
CA GLY A 40 3.63 11.67 -8.33
C GLY A 40 3.67 12.48 -9.62
N VAL A 41 3.61 11.82 -10.79
CA VAL A 41 3.54 12.49 -12.10
C VAL A 41 2.28 13.37 -12.22
N TYR A 42 1.12 12.88 -11.79
CA TYR A 42 -0.10 13.70 -11.78
C TYR A 42 0.01 14.89 -10.83
N SER A 43 0.67 14.71 -9.68
CA SER A 43 0.90 15.78 -8.71
C SER A 43 1.77 16.89 -9.30
N LEU A 44 2.82 16.52 -10.05
CA LEU A 44 3.74 17.45 -10.70
C LEU A 44 3.17 18.15 -11.94
N THR A 45 2.07 17.63 -12.49
CA THR A 45 1.44 18.18 -13.71
C THR A 45 0.17 18.99 -13.39
N GLU A 46 0.01 19.46 -12.14
CA GLU A 46 -1.17 20.22 -11.67
C GLU A 46 -2.49 19.42 -11.70
N HIS A 47 -2.44 18.09 -11.85
CA HIS A 47 -3.62 17.21 -11.81
C HIS A 47 -3.84 16.64 -10.41
N TRP A 48 -3.90 17.52 -9.40
CA TRP A 48 -3.96 17.15 -7.98
C TRP A 48 -5.10 16.15 -7.66
N ARG A 49 -6.25 16.28 -8.33
CA ARG A 49 -7.39 15.37 -8.15
C ARG A 49 -7.03 13.95 -8.60
N ARG A 50 -6.51 13.80 -9.82
CA ARG A 50 -6.07 12.50 -10.36
C ARG A 50 -4.93 11.93 -9.53
N ALA A 51 -4.00 12.76 -9.07
CA ALA A 51 -2.90 12.36 -8.19
C ALA A 51 -3.41 11.74 -6.89
N THR A 52 -4.35 12.44 -6.22
CA THR A 52 -4.96 12.01 -4.96
C THR A 52 -5.75 10.72 -5.13
N PHE A 53 -6.54 10.60 -6.20
CA PHE A 53 -7.30 9.39 -6.51
C PHE A 53 -6.40 8.17 -6.71
N VAL A 54 -5.33 8.31 -7.51
CA VAL A 54 -4.39 7.23 -7.80
C VAL A 54 -3.63 6.82 -6.54
N LEU A 55 -3.18 7.78 -5.71
CA LEU A 55 -2.51 7.47 -4.45
C LEU A 55 -3.45 6.79 -3.45
N GLY A 56 -4.69 7.27 -3.36
CA GLY A 56 -5.70 6.65 -2.50
C GLY A 56 -5.98 5.19 -2.91
N THR A 57 -6.09 4.93 -4.21
CA THR A 57 -6.23 3.58 -4.76
C THR A 57 -4.98 2.73 -4.52
N ALA A 58 -3.78 3.31 -4.61
CA ALA A 58 -2.53 2.63 -4.29
C ALA A 58 -2.48 2.23 -2.80
N LEU A 59 -2.97 3.06 -1.88
CA LEU A 59 -3.06 2.71 -0.45
C LEU A 59 -4.09 1.60 -0.18
N LEU A 60 -5.23 1.59 -0.87
CA LEU A 60 -6.18 0.48 -0.81
C LEU A 60 -5.56 -0.82 -1.34
N TRP A 61 -4.81 -0.73 -2.44
CA TRP A 61 -4.04 -1.86 -2.96
C TRP A 61 -3.00 -2.36 -1.95
N LEU A 62 -2.28 -1.44 -1.28
CA LEU A 62 -1.34 -1.79 -0.22
C LEU A 62 -2.03 -2.53 0.94
N ALA A 63 -3.26 -2.16 1.30
CA ALA A 63 -4.03 -2.90 2.30
C ALA A 63 -4.30 -4.35 1.85
N VAL A 64 -4.63 -4.57 0.58
CA VAL A 64 -4.79 -5.92 -0.01
C VAL A 64 -3.47 -6.69 0.01
N LEU A 65 -2.35 -6.05 -0.38
CA LEU A 65 -1.03 -6.67 -0.30
C LEU A 65 -0.67 -7.03 1.14
N ARG A 66 -0.98 -6.17 2.10
CA ARG A 66 -0.75 -6.44 3.53
C ARG A 66 -1.58 -7.61 4.04
N LEU A 67 -2.71 -7.92 3.40
CA LEU A 67 -3.51 -9.11 3.68
C LEU A 67 -3.00 -10.40 3.00
N THR A 68 -2.28 -10.28 1.90
CA THR A 68 -1.99 -11.42 1.01
C THR A 68 -0.50 -11.77 0.94
N CYS A 69 0.39 -10.83 1.19
CA CYS A 69 1.84 -10.97 1.08
C CYS A 69 2.51 -11.10 2.45
N ASP A 70 3.71 -11.67 2.45
CA ASP A 70 4.55 -11.81 3.62
C ASP A 70 5.26 -10.51 3.96
N SER A 71 5.45 -10.26 5.26
CA SER A 71 6.17 -9.07 5.75
C SER A 71 7.62 -9.01 5.27
N LYS A 72 8.24 -10.17 5.00
CA LYS A 72 9.57 -10.25 4.40
C LYS A 72 9.64 -9.63 3.01
N VAL A 73 8.56 -9.77 2.22
CA VAL A 73 8.47 -9.18 0.86
C VAL A 73 8.10 -7.70 0.93
N LEU A 74 7.17 -7.34 1.82
CA LEU A 74 6.76 -5.94 2.01
C LEU A 74 7.84 -5.08 2.70
N GLY A 75 8.74 -5.70 3.45
CA GLY A 75 9.90 -5.06 4.08
C GLY A 75 9.49 -3.86 4.93
N VAL A 76 10.01 -2.69 4.57
CA VAL A 76 9.81 -1.41 5.28
C VAL A 76 8.33 -1.00 5.35
N LEU A 77 7.48 -1.48 4.44
CA LEU A 77 6.04 -1.22 4.48
C LEU A 77 5.32 -1.97 5.62
N SER A 78 6.01 -2.86 6.33
CA SER A 78 5.47 -3.64 7.45
C SER A 78 5.99 -3.12 8.79
N ILE A 79 5.51 -1.95 9.23
CA ILE A 79 6.05 -1.24 10.40
C ILE A 79 5.39 -1.71 11.71
N ARG A 80 4.06 -1.88 11.71
CA ARG A 80 3.28 -2.29 12.89
C ARG A 80 2.56 -3.61 12.64
N SER A 81 1.57 -3.92 13.47
CA SER A 81 0.73 -5.09 13.30
C SER A 81 -0.05 -4.97 11.99
N ARG A 82 -0.17 -6.08 11.27
CA ARG A 82 -0.90 -6.15 10.00
C ARG A 82 -2.31 -5.54 10.08
N ALA A 83 -3.03 -5.73 11.20
CA ALA A 83 -4.37 -5.18 11.37
C ALA A 83 -4.36 -3.65 11.39
N PHE A 84 -3.40 -3.05 12.10
CA PHE A 84 -3.23 -1.59 12.13
C PHE A 84 -2.87 -1.06 10.74
N ASP A 85 -1.88 -1.67 10.08
CA ASP A 85 -1.42 -1.25 8.75
C ASP A 85 -2.58 -1.29 7.72
N VAL A 86 -3.38 -2.37 7.73
CA VAL A 86 -4.55 -2.53 6.84
C VAL A 86 -5.62 -1.48 7.14
N MET A 87 -5.95 -1.27 8.42
CA MET A 87 -6.95 -0.27 8.82
C MET A 87 -6.50 1.14 8.45
N TYR A 88 -5.24 1.47 8.71
CA TYR A 88 -4.68 2.78 8.40
C TYR A 88 -4.66 3.03 6.88
N ALA A 89 -4.09 2.11 6.10
CA ALA A 89 -4.03 2.23 4.64
C ALA A 89 -5.42 2.28 4.02
N SER A 90 -6.38 1.50 4.53
CA SER A 90 -7.77 1.51 4.04
C SER A 90 -8.50 2.79 4.39
N ALA A 91 -8.35 3.30 5.63
CA ALA A 91 -9.00 4.52 6.07
C ALA A 91 -8.46 5.74 5.31
N VAL A 92 -7.14 5.89 5.23
CA VAL A 92 -6.50 6.99 4.51
C VAL A 92 -6.77 6.89 3.00
N GLY A 93 -6.55 5.71 2.41
CA GLY A 93 -6.79 5.49 0.98
C GLY A 93 -8.26 5.71 0.61
N GLY A 94 -9.18 5.22 1.42
CA GLY A 94 -10.61 5.43 1.25
C GLY A 94 -11.01 6.90 1.36
N ALA A 95 -10.48 7.63 2.36
CA ALA A 95 -10.72 9.07 2.50
C ALA A 95 -10.19 9.85 1.29
N MET A 96 -8.99 9.52 0.79
CA MET A 96 -8.41 10.16 -0.39
C MET A 96 -9.24 9.91 -1.65
N VAL A 97 -9.64 8.67 -1.90
CA VAL A 97 -10.51 8.31 -3.04
C VAL A 97 -11.86 9.03 -2.93
N PHE A 98 -12.48 9.01 -1.75
CA PHE A 98 -13.76 9.66 -1.48
C PHE A 98 -13.68 11.17 -1.74
N LEU A 99 -12.74 11.88 -1.12
CA LEU A 99 -12.57 13.32 -1.29
C LEU A 99 -12.25 13.68 -2.73
N SER A 100 -11.38 12.93 -3.38
CA SER A 100 -11.04 13.17 -4.79
C SER A 100 -12.22 12.93 -5.73
N TYR A 101 -13.11 11.99 -5.40
CA TYR A 101 -14.30 11.69 -6.20
C TYR A 101 -15.44 12.70 -5.95
N SER A 102 -15.57 13.18 -4.71
CA SER A 102 -16.59 14.15 -4.33
C SER A 102 -16.36 15.56 -4.87
N ILE A 103 -15.12 15.91 -5.23
CA ILE A 103 -14.80 17.25 -5.74
C ILE A 103 -15.03 17.31 -7.25
N ASP A 104 -15.87 18.25 -7.66
CA ASP A 104 -16.24 18.47 -9.05
C ASP A 104 -15.05 18.76 -9.94
N SER A 105 -15.17 18.35 -11.20
CA SER A 105 -13.99 18.24 -12.04
C SER A 105 -13.46 19.55 -12.63
N LEU A 106 -14.19 20.65 -12.48
CA LEU A 106 -14.02 21.97 -13.12
C LEU A 106 -12.63 22.17 -13.77
N GLY A 107 -12.49 21.70 -15.01
CA GLY A 107 -11.33 21.94 -15.85
C GLY A 107 -10.08 21.05 -15.67
N SER A 108 -10.16 19.90 -14.98
CA SER A 108 -9.11 18.84 -15.01
C SER A 108 -9.49 17.64 -15.85
#